data_AF-A0A978TJY4-F1
#
_entry.id   AF-A0A978TJY4-F1
#
_cell.length_a   1.000
_cell.length_b   1.000
_cell.length_c   1.000
_cell.angle_alpha   90.00
_cell.angle_beta   90.00
_cell.angle_gamma   90.00
#
_symmetry.space_group_name_H-M   'P 1'
#
loop_
_entity.id
_entity.type
_entity.pdbx_description
1 polymer ?
#
loop_
_entity_poly.entity_id
_entity_poly.type
_entity_poly.pdbx_seq_one_letter_code
_entity_poly.pdbx_strand_id
1 'polypeptide(L)'
;MFSKDTLFAVSLFPYLGFLYFLTKSGQAPRLALVGFYLLLLFVAVTIPAGIYAKVHYGEALANVDWLHGGAEFFLTLSNIIVVLGFREALQRKQRSLEE
;
A
#
# COMPACT_ATOMS: atom_id res chain seq x y z
N MET A 1 2.77 21.51 17.26
CA MET A 1 2.00 20.24 17.22
C MET A 1 2.03 19.75 15.79
N PHE A 2 2.55 18.56 15.49
CA PHE A 2 2.57 18.07 14.11
C PHE A 2 1.15 17.79 13.62
N SER A 3 0.82 18.23 12.40
CA SER A 3 -0.48 17.94 11.78
C SER A 3 -0.53 16.50 11.26
N LYS A 4 -1.72 15.90 11.15
CA LYS A 4 -1.90 14.54 10.63
C LYS A 4 -1.31 14.38 9.23
N ASP A 5 -1.49 15.38 8.37
CA ASP A 5 -0.97 15.40 7.01
C ASP A 5 0.57 15.44 6.99
N THR A 6 1.18 16.19 7.91
CA THR A 6 2.64 16.22 8.06
C THR A 6 3.18 14.87 8.51
N LEU A 7 2.53 14.21 9.46
CA LEU A 7 2.94 12.88 9.92
C LEU A 7 2.84 11.83 8.80
N PHE A 8 1.81 11.90 7.97
CA PHE A 8 1.65 11.03 6.80
C PHE A 8 2.72 11.30 5.73
N ALA A 9 2.98 12.56 5.39
CA ALA A 9 4.02 12.89 4.42
C ALA A 9 5.41 12.45 4.90
N VAL A 10 5.71 12.63 6.18
CA VAL A 10 6.98 12.20 6.78
C VAL A 10 7.09 10.69 6.84
N SER A 11 5.99 9.94 7.05
CA SER A 11 6.01 8.48 7.10
C SER A 11 6.26 7.82 5.74
N LEU A 12 6.09 8.55 4.62
CA LEU A 12 6.44 8.05 3.30
C LEU A 12 7.94 7.77 3.17
N PHE A 13 8.79 8.58 3.81
CA PHE A 13 10.24 8.40 3.76
C PHE A 13 10.71 7.05 4.33
N PRO A 14 10.39 6.68 5.59
CA PRO A 14 10.74 5.36 6.12
C PRO A 14 10.08 4.22 5.33
N TYR A 15 8.89 4.43 4.75
CA TYR A 15 8.24 3.43 3.90
C TYR A 15 9.03 3.17 2.60
N LEU A 16 9.52 4.22 1.92
CA LEU A 16 10.40 4.08 0.76
C LEU A 16 11.70 3.37 1.12
N GLY A 17 12.27 3.67 2.28
CA GLY A 17 13.42 2.95 2.83
C GLY A 17 13.12 1.46 3.00
N PHE A 18 12.01 1.13 3.65
CA PHE A 18 11.52 -0.25 3.79
C PHE A 18 11.41 -0.94 2.42
N LEU A 19 10.79 -0.31 1.43
CA LEU A 19 10.59 -0.89 0.10
C LEU A 19 11.93 -1.10 -0.64
N TYR A 20 12.86 -0.16 -0.51
CA TYR A 20 14.22 -0.30 -1.07
C TYR A 20 14.95 -1.49 -0.45
N PHE A 21 14.97 -1.61 0.88
CA PHE A 21 15.65 -2.73 1.54
C PHE A 21 14.96 -4.07 1.27
N LEU A 22 13.63 -4.10 1.23
CA LEU A 22 12.85 -5.30 0.90
C LEU A 22 13.14 -5.78 -0.53
N THR A 23 13.25 -4.85 -1.48
CA THR A 23 13.57 -5.15 -2.88
C THR A 23 15.03 -5.58 -3.04
N LYS A 24 15.95 -4.89 -2.37
CA LYS A 24 17.39 -5.17 -2.42
C LYS A 24 17.75 -6.51 -1.77
N SER A 25 17.05 -6.92 -0.72
CA SER A 25 17.34 -8.19 -0.03
C SER A 25 17.06 -9.41 -0.92
N GLY A 26 16.13 -9.31 -1.86
CA GLY A 26 15.70 -10.43 -2.71
C GLY A 26 15.03 -11.58 -1.94
N GLN A 27 14.77 -11.41 -0.64
CA GLN A 27 14.18 -12.43 0.24
C GLN A 27 12.66 -12.41 0.23
N ALA A 28 12.06 -11.30 -0.23
CA ALA A 28 10.63 -11.14 -0.27
C ALA A 28 10.00 -11.93 -1.43
N PRO A 29 8.85 -12.60 -1.20
CA PRO A 29 8.10 -13.21 -2.28
C PRO A 29 7.69 -12.15 -3.31
N ARG A 30 7.87 -12.43 -4.61
CA ARG A 30 7.59 -11.45 -5.69
C ARG A 30 6.16 -10.91 -5.62
N LEU A 31 5.19 -11.76 -5.34
CA LEU A 31 3.79 -11.37 -5.21
C LEU A 31 3.56 -10.43 -4.02
N ALA A 32 4.22 -10.68 -2.88
CA ALA A 32 4.13 -9.78 -1.73
C ALA A 32 4.78 -8.42 -2.01
N LEU A 33 5.93 -8.42 -2.69
CA LEU A 33 6.60 -7.20 -3.14
C LEU A 33 5.69 -6.38 -4.06
N VAL A 34 5.01 -7.00 -5.02
CA VAL A 34 3.98 -6.33 -5.86
C VAL A 34 2.89 -5.70 -5.00
N GLY A 35 2.39 -6.40 -3.98
CA GLY A 35 1.41 -5.86 -3.04
C GLY A 35 1.88 -4.58 -2.34
N PHE A 36 3.14 -4.53 -1.89
CA PHE A 36 3.73 -3.32 -1.30
C PHE A 36 3.89 -2.19 -2.34
N TYR A 37 4.34 -2.49 -3.56
CA TYR A 37 4.40 -1.47 -4.62
C TYR A 37 3.01 -0.94 -5.02
N LEU A 38 1.98 -1.79 -4.97
CA LEU A 38 0.60 -1.34 -5.14
C LEU A 38 0.17 -0.39 -4.02
N LEU A 39 0.60 -0.60 -2.77
CA LEU A 39 0.35 0.36 -1.70
C LEU A 39 1.06 1.70 -1.96
N LEU A 40 2.26 1.70 -2.55
CA LEU A 40 2.90 2.95 -2.97
C LEU A 40 2.12 3.65 -4.08
N LEU A 41 1.62 2.90 -5.06
CA LEU A 41 0.76 3.42 -6.12
C LEU A 41 -0.56 3.99 -5.56
N PHE A 42 -1.14 3.31 -4.57
CA PHE A 42 -2.31 3.80 -3.83
C PHE A 42 -2.07 5.20 -3.26
N VAL A 43 -0.94 5.41 -2.57
CA VAL A 43 -0.58 6.72 -2.02
C VAL A 43 -0.42 7.75 -3.15
N ALA A 44 0.24 7.37 -4.24
CA ALA A 44 0.44 8.26 -5.39
C ALA A 44 -0.87 8.70 -6.06
N VAL A 45 -1.91 7.85 -6.06
CA VAL A 45 -3.23 8.17 -6.63
C VAL A 45 -4.12 8.91 -5.63
N THR A 46 -4.07 8.54 -4.34
CA THR A 46 -4.97 9.11 -3.31
C THR A 46 -4.60 10.53 -2.91
N ILE A 47 -3.34 10.94 -3.03
CA ILE A 47 -2.94 12.33 -2.79
C ILE A 47 -3.60 13.28 -3.80
N PRO A 48 -3.47 13.10 -5.14
CA PRO A 48 -4.21 13.88 -6.13
C PRO A 48 -5.73 13.78 -5.97
N ALA A 49 -6.25 12.59 -5.70
CA ALA A 49 -7.67 12.41 -5.45
C ALA A 49 -8.16 13.24 -4.25
N GLY A 50 -7.37 13.31 -3.18
CA GLY A 50 -7.69 14.11 -1.99
C GLY A 50 -7.67 15.60 -2.28
N ILE A 51 -6.71 16.05 -3.09
CA ILE A 51 -6.67 17.43 -3.57
C ILE A 51 -7.91 17.72 -4.43
N TYR A 52 -8.27 16.83 -5.35
CA TYR A 52 -9.47 16.98 -6.18
C TYR A 52 -10.75 17.02 -5.34
N ALA A 53 -10.88 16.15 -4.33
CA ALA A 53 -12.01 16.16 -3.41
C ALA A 53 -12.18 17.52 -2.72
N LYS A 54 -11.06 18.04 -2.19
CA LYS A 54 -11.04 19.32 -1.48
C LYS A 54 -11.31 20.52 -2.38
N VAL A 55 -10.78 20.50 -3.62
CA VAL A 55 -10.91 21.62 -4.56
C VAL A 55 -12.27 21.62 -5.26
N HIS A 56 -12.79 20.47 -5.65
CA HIS A 56 -14.00 20.36 -6.46
C HIS A 56 -15.27 20.18 -5.62
N TYR A 57 -15.21 19.35 -4.57
CA TYR A 57 -16.36 19.07 -3.70
C TYR A 57 -16.33 19.85 -2.38
N GLY A 58 -15.24 20.54 -2.06
CA GLY A 58 -15.08 21.26 -0.79
C GLY A 58 -14.96 20.35 0.43
N GLU A 59 -14.86 19.05 0.19
CA GLU A 59 -14.99 18.00 1.20
C GLU A 59 -13.71 17.15 1.27
N ALA A 60 -13.53 16.44 2.39
CA ALA A 60 -12.44 15.47 2.50
C ALA A 60 -12.67 14.28 1.56
N LEU A 61 -11.59 13.61 1.13
CA LEU A 61 -11.66 12.38 0.33
C LEU A 61 -12.64 11.36 0.91
N ALA A 62 -12.64 11.22 2.24
CA ALA A 62 -13.48 10.29 3.00
C ALA A 62 -14.98 10.61 2.93
N ASN A 63 -15.35 11.85 2.60
CA ASN A 63 -16.76 12.29 2.51
C ASN A 63 -17.32 12.17 1.08
N VAL A 64 -16.51 11.71 0.12
CA VAL A 64 -16.91 11.53 -1.28
C VAL A 64 -17.01 10.03 -1.55
N ASP A 65 -18.21 9.45 -1.43
CA ASP A 65 -18.43 8.00 -1.37
C ASP A 65 -17.74 7.20 -2.49
N TRP A 66 -17.85 7.64 -3.74
CA TRP A 66 -17.24 6.94 -4.88
C TRP A 66 -15.71 6.96 -4.82
N LEU A 67 -15.14 8.04 -4.27
CA LEU A 67 -13.71 8.26 -4.18
C LEU A 67 -13.12 7.58 -2.94
N HIS A 68 -13.85 7.64 -1.82
CA HIS A 68 -13.53 6.92 -0.60
C HIS A 68 -13.61 5.41 -0.81
N GLY A 69 -14.73 4.91 -1.34
CA GLY A 69 -14.91 3.48 -1.62
C GLY A 69 -13.90 2.95 -2.65
N GLY A 70 -13.56 3.76 -3.67
CA GLY A 70 -12.49 3.42 -4.61
C GLY A 70 -11.12 3.29 -3.93
N ALA A 71 -10.80 4.21 -3.01
CA ALA A 71 -9.58 4.15 -2.21
C ALA A 71 -9.54 2.89 -1.31
N GLU A 72 -10.64 2.59 -0.62
CA GLU A 72 -10.75 1.41 0.25
C GLU A 72 -10.67 0.08 -0.51
N PHE A 73 -11.29 0.00 -1.69
CA PHE A 73 -11.19 -1.16 -2.56
C PHE A 73 -9.73 -1.41 -2.98
N PHE A 74 -9.04 -0.35 -3.40
CA PHE A 74 -7.66 -0.47 -3.86
C PHE A 74 -6.70 -0.86 -2.72
N LEU A 75 -6.91 -0.28 -1.52
CA LEU A 75 -6.16 -0.66 -0.32
C LEU A 75 -6.43 -2.13 0.06
N THR A 76 -7.68 -2.57 -0.03
CA THR A 76 -8.06 -3.97 0.20
C THR A 76 -7.36 -4.91 -0.77
N LEU A 77 -7.38 -4.58 -2.06
CA LEU A 77 -6.72 -5.37 -3.10
C LEU A 77 -5.21 -5.49 -2.87
N SER A 78 -4.54 -4.37 -2.55
CA SER A 78 -3.11 -4.36 -2.21
C SER A 78 -2.80 -5.31 -1.05
N ASN A 79 -3.57 -5.24 0.04
CA ASN A 79 -3.37 -6.10 1.20
C ASN A 79 -3.61 -7.58 0.90
N ILE A 80 -4.63 -7.91 0.12
CA ILE A 80 -4.88 -9.30 -0.31
C ILE A 80 -3.67 -9.84 -1.07
N ILE A 81 -3.10 -9.06 -1.99
CA ILE A 81 -1.93 -9.47 -2.77
C ILE A 81 -0.71 -9.72 -1.86
N VAL A 82 -0.50 -8.85 -0.86
CA VAL A 82 0.56 -9.06 0.15
C VAL A 82 0.37 -10.39 0.88
N VAL A 83 -0.83 -10.65 1.39
CA VAL A 83 -1.15 -11.88 2.14
C VAL A 83 -0.97 -13.12 1.26
N LEU A 84 -1.49 -13.09 0.04
CA LEU A 84 -1.36 -14.20 -0.91
C LEU A 84 0.11 -14.47 -1.25
N GLY A 85 0.92 -13.42 -1.41
CA GLY A 85 2.35 -13.57 -1.70
C GLY A 85 3.14 -14.24 -0.58
N PHE A 86 2.85 -13.90 0.68
CA PHE A 86 3.46 -14.60 1.81
C PHE A 86 2.92 -16.02 2.00
N ARG A 87 1.61 -16.23 1.81
CA ARG A 87 0.99 -17.55 1.89
C ARG A 87 1.65 -18.52 0.90
N GLU A 88 1.83 -18.07 -0.35
CA GLU A 88 2.49 -18.86 -1.38
C GLU A 88 3.93 -19.23 -1.01
N ALA A 89 4.70 -18.29 -0.46
CA ALA A 89 6.07 -18.54 -0.05
C ALA A 89 6.18 -19.54 1.11
N LEU A 90 5.27 -19.45 2.08
CA LEU A 90 5.20 -20.42 3.18
C LEU A 90 4.84 -21.83 2.67
N GLN A 91 3.86 -21.94 1.77
CA GLN A 91 3.47 -23.22 1.17
C GLN A 91 4.58 -23.87 0.35
N ARG A 92 5.39 -23.06 -0.37
CA ARG A 92 6.57 -23.55 -1.09
C ARG A 92 7.65 -24.05 -0.13
N LYS A 93 7.90 -23.30 0.94
CA LYS A 93 8.88 -23.68 1.98
C LYS A 93 8.48 -24.96 2.71
N GLN A 94 7.19 -25.13 3.04
CA GLN A 94 6.72 -26.34 3.71
C GLN A 94 6.92 -27.58 2.82
N ARG A 95 6.53 -27.52 1.53
CA ARG A 95 6.75 -28.63 0.60
C ARG A 95 8.21 -29.02 0.47
N SER A 96 9.13 -28.05 0.40
CA SER A 96 10.57 -28.34 0.35
C SER A 96 11.16 -28.94 1.64
N LEU A 97 10.45 -28.89 2.76
CA LEU A 97 10.86 -29.54 4.02
C LEU A 97 10.29 -30.96 4.16
N GLU A 98 9.26 -31.29 3.38
CA GLU A 98 8.59 -32.59 3.35
C GLU A 98 9.19 -33.53 2.28
N GLU A 99 9.93 -32.99 1.31
CA GLU A 99 10.73 -33.68 0.28
C GLU A 99 12.15 -34.02 0.76
#